data_AF-A0A9Q0F726-F1
#
_entry.id   AF-A0A9Q0F726-F1
#
_cell.length_a   1.000
_cell.length_b   1.000
_cell.length_c   1.000
_cell.angle_alpha   90.00
_cell.angle_beta   90.00
_cell.angle_gamma   90.00
#
_symmetry.space_group_name_H-M   'P 1'
#
loop_
_entity.id
_entity.type
_entity.pdbx_description
1 polymer ?
#
loop_
_entity_poly.entity_id
_entity_poly.type
_entity_poly.pdbx_seq_one_letter_code
_entity_poly.pdbx_strand_id
1 'polypeptide(L)'
;MDVEAQVYAGSDALLVAENEDLRKQLADQKNEKKEVKDEPINLLLRKERMSNIELQDARKELMMGFSEMSGRYGDIGVKRMGELDIRPFVEAMKRKYGGQDAEDRAFEISSSWEEYLRDPGWHSFKRITIAGQLHEVVDDEDNKLKKLKEDVGEGADNAVAKALMEMNEYNPSGRYPTSELWNYKQGRKASLAEGVSSVLKKLKSAKRRSGEWNWVALRNHLTPEEQGITTAMLYNNQVHYDRA
;
A
#
# COMPACT_ATOMS: atom_id res chain seq x y z
N MET A 1 -13.64 -77.04 -40.33
CA MET A 1 -13.18 -76.19 -39.22
C MET A 1 -12.71 -74.90 -39.86
N ASP A 2 -13.43 -73.79 -39.69
CA ASP A 2 -12.84 -72.42 -39.76
C ASP A 2 -13.88 -71.30 -39.78
N VAL A 3 -15.16 -71.58 -40.08
CA VAL A 3 -16.18 -70.52 -40.09
C VAL A 3 -16.55 -70.05 -38.66
N GLU A 4 -16.70 -70.98 -37.71
CA GLU A 4 -16.99 -70.63 -36.30
C GLU A 4 -15.84 -69.88 -35.61
N ALA A 5 -14.58 -70.24 -35.90
CA ALA A 5 -13.42 -69.55 -35.32
C ALA A 5 -13.28 -68.12 -35.86
N GLN A 6 -13.58 -67.89 -37.14
CA GLN A 6 -13.61 -66.55 -37.74
C GLN A 6 -14.77 -65.69 -37.23
N VAL A 7 -15.95 -66.28 -37.04
CA VAL A 7 -17.11 -65.57 -36.46
C VAL A 7 -16.84 -65.19 -35.01
N TYR A 8 -16.22 -66.08 -34.23
CA TYR A 8 -15.87 -65.81 -32.83
C TYR A 8 -14.78 -64.75 -32.69
N ALA A 9 -13.71 -64.83 -33.51
CA ALA A 9 -12.65 -63.82 -33.54
C ALA A 9 -13.16 -62.44 -34.03
N GLY A 10 -14.10 -62.43 -34.99
CA GLY A 10 -14.76 -61.20 -35.45
C GLY A 10 -15.65 -60.57 -34.36
N SER A 11 -16.34 -61.40 -33.58
CA SER A 11 -17.14 -60.92 -32.43
C SER A 11 -16.27 -60.37 -31.31
N ASP A 12 -15.14 -61.00 -31.01
CA ASP A 12 -14.21 -60.55 -29.96
C ASP A 12 -13.51 -59.23 -30.33
N ALA A 13 -13.07 -59.11 -31.60
CA ALA A 13 -12.51 -57.85 -32.11
C ALA A 13 -13.51 -56.69 -32.08
N LEU A 14 -14.79 -56.95 -32.34
CA LEU A 14 -15.85 -55.94 -32.28
C LEU A 14 -16.10 -55.48 -30.84
N LEU A 15 -16.11 -56.41 -29.88
CA LEU A 15 -16.24 -56.10 -28.45
C LEU A 15 -15.05 -55.29 -27.91
N VAL A 16 -13.83 -55.58 -28.39
CA VAL A 16 -12.64 -54.80 -28.01
C VAL A 16 -12.74 -53.36 -28.52
N ALA A 17 -13.13 -53.17 -29.79
CA ALA A 17 -13.30 -51.85 -30.38
C ALA A 17 -14.40 -51.03 -29.65
N GLU A 18 -15.51 -51.68 -29.28
CA GLU A 18 -16.59 -51.03 -28.51
C GLU A 18 -16.13 -50.63 -27.09
N ASN A 19 -15.33 -51.48 -26.43
CA ASN A 19 -14.75 -51.14 -25.13
C ASN A 19 -13.76 -49.98 -25.18
N GLU A 20 -12.96 -49.87 -26.26
CA GLU A 20 -12.05 -48.75 -26.47
C GLU A 20 -12.82 -47.45 -26.71
N ASP A 21 -13.88 -47.48 -27.52
CA ASP A 21 -14.72 -46.31 -27.77
C ASP A 21 -15.44 -45.85 -26.50
N LEU A 22 -16.01 -46.78 -25.72
CA LEU A 22 -16.64 -46.46 -24.43
C LEU A 22 -15.64 -45.85 -23.43
N ARG A 23 -14.40 -46.34 -23.41
CA ARG A 23 -13.33 -45.76 -22.57
C ARG A 23 -12.98 -44.34 -22.99
N LYS A 24 -12.92 -44.09 -24.30
CA LYS A 24 -12.66 -42.76 -24.85
C LYS A 24 -13.79 -41.79 -24.50
N GLN A 25 -15.04 -42.17 -24.75
CA GLN A 25 -16.21 -41.35 -24.39
C GLN A 25 -16.26 -41.04 -22.87
N LEU A 26 -15.88 -42.01 -22.03
CA LEU A 26 -15.84 -41.81 -20.57
C LEU A 26 -14.70 -40.90 -20.13
N ALA A 27 -13.56 -40.91 -20.82
CA ALA A 27 -12.47 -39.97 -20.60
C ALA A 27 -12.87 -38.54 -21.03
N ASP A 28 -13.49 -38.40 -22.20
CA ASP A 28 -13.97 -37.12 -22.72
C ASP A 28 -15.04 -36.51 -21.80
N GLN A 29 -16.03 -37.29 -21.38
CA GLN A 29 -17.04 -36.83 -20.40
C GLN A 29 -16.43 -36.44 -19.04
N LYS A 30 -15.38 -37.14 -18.59
CA LYS A 30 -14.67 -36.77 -17.36
C LYS A 30 -13.95 -35.44 -17.52
N ASN A 31 -13.32 -35.21 -18.67
CA ASN A 31 -12.64 -33.96 -18.95
C ASN A 31 -13.64 -32.81 -19.10
N GLU A 32 -14.72 -32.98 -19.86
CA GLU A 32 -15.79 -31.98 -19.98
C GLU A 32 -16.42 -31.66 -18.62
N LYS A 33 -16.75 -32.67 -17.80
CA LYS A 33 -17.27 -32.44 -16.45
C LYS A 33 -16.27 -31.71 -15.56
N LYS A 34 -14.96 -31.93 -15.75
CA LYS A 34 -13.91 -31.22 -15.02
C LYS A 34 -13.82 -29.78 -15.49
N GLU A 35 -13.80 -29.53 -16.80
CA GLU A 35 -13.79 -28.19 -17.38
C GLU A 35 -15.03 -27.37 -16.97
N VAL A 36 -16.24 -27.97 -17.02
CA VAL A 36 -17.48 -27.31 -16.57
C VAL A 36 -17.45 -26.97 -15.08
N LYS A 37 -16.80 -27.80 -14.25
CA LYS A 37 -16.63 -27.53 -12.82
C LYS A 37 -15.56 -26.46 -12.54
N ASP A 38 -14.49 -26.47 -13.33
CA ASP A 38 -13.34 -25.58 -13.13
C ASP A 38 -13.57 -24.19 -13.74
N GLU A 39 -14.41 -24.05 -14.77
CA GLU A 39 -14.73 -22.75 -15.40
C GLU A 39 -15.20 -21.70 -14.37
N PRO A 40 -16.28 -21.92 -13.58
CA PRO A 40 -16.77 -20.88 -12.68
C PRO A 40 -15.71 -20.49 -11.64
N ILE A 41 -14.86 -21.42 -11.20
CA ILE A 41 -13.73 -21.16 -10.30
C ILE A 41 -12.70 -20.26 -10.99
N ASN A 42 -12.32 -20.59 -12.22
CA ASN A 42 -11.37 -19.81 -13.02
C ASN A 42 -11.91 -18.41 -13.33
N LEU A 43 -13.20 -18.28 -13.62
CA LEU A 43 -13.86 -17.00 -13.85
C LEU A 43 -13.83 -16.13 -12.58
N LEU A 44 -14.17 -16.71 -11.42
CA LEU A 44 -14.11 -16.00 -10.14
C LEU A 44 -12.68 -15.55 -9.83
N LEU A 45 -11.69 -16.42 -10.03
CA LEU A 45 -10.28 -16.09 -9.82
C LEU A 45 -9.81 -14.94 -10.73
N ARG A 46 -10.23 -14.94 -12.00
CA ARG A 46 -9.95 -13.83 -12.93
C ARG A 46 -10.59 -12.52 -12.44
N LYS A 47 -11.87 -12.56 -12.03
CA LYS A 47 -12.57 -11.37 -11.51
C LYS A 47 -11.95 -10.84 -10.21
N GLU A 48 -11.58 -11.73 -9.29
CA GLU A 48 -10.90 -11.36 -8.05
C GLU A 48 -9.55 -10.69 -8.34
N ARG A 49 -8.74 -11.28 -9.23
CA ARG A 49 -7.46 -10.68 -9.64
C ARG A 49 -7.64 -9.29 -10.24
N MET A 50 -8.61 -9.11 -11.14
CA MET A 50 -8.92 -7.82 -11.74
C MET A 50 -9.35 -6.80 -10.68
N SER A 51 -10.27 -7.17 -9.78
CA SER A 51 -10.71 -6.30 -8.70
C SER A 51 -9.59 -5.94 -7.72
N ASN A 52 -8.69 -6.89 -7.42
CA ASN A 52 -7.53 -6.63 -6.59
C ASN A 52 -6.57 -5.64 -7.25
N ILE A 53 -6.31 -5.77 -8.56
CA ILE A 53 -5.52 -4.81 -9.33
C ILE A 53 -6.13 -3.40 -9.20
N GLU A 54 -7.42 -3.25 -9.45
CA GLU A 54 -8.13 -1.97 -9.32
C GLU A 54 -8.03 -1.38 -7.90
N LEU A 55 -8.17 -2.22 -6.86
CA LEU A 55 -8.03 -1.78 -5.47
C LEU A 55 -6.61 -1.35 -5.12
N GLN A 56 -5.59 -2.06 -5.63
CA GLN A 56 -4.19 -1.67 -5.43
C GLN A 56 -3.88 -0.36 -6.16
N ASP A 57 -4.37 -0.19 -7.39
CA ASP A 57 -4.14 1.02 -8.16
C ASP A 57 -4.85 2.22 -7.55
N ALA A 58 -6.10 2.05 -7.09
CA ALA A 58 -6.79 3.09 -6.32
C ALA A 58 -6.04 3.46 -5.02
N ARG A 59 -5.42 2.48 -4.34
CA ARG A 59 -4.60 2.74 -3.15
C ARG A 59 -3.33 3.51 -3.49
N LYS A 60 -2.63 3.14 -4.57
CA LYS A 60 -1.43 3.85 -5.04
C LYS A 60 -1.76 5.29 -5.41
N GLU A 61 -2.83 5.50 -6.16
CA GLU A 61 -3.28 6.83 -6.58
C GLU A 61 -3.60 7.70 -5.37
N LEU A 62 -4.29 7.14 -4.38
CA LEU A 62 -4.60 7.85 -3.15
C LEU A 62 -3.33 8.23 -2.37
N MET A 63 -2.34 7.33 -2.28
CA MET A 63 -1.05 7.64 -1.65
C MET A 63 -0.28 8.73 -2.42
N MET A 64 -0.30 8.69 -3.76
CA MET A 64 0.31 9.71 -4.61
C MET A 64 -0.30 11.09 -4.32
N GLY A 65 -1.64 11.17 -4.35
CA GLY A 65 -2.35 12.40 -4.00
C GLY A 65 -2.05 12.90 -2.58
N PHE A 66 -1.95 12.00 -1.58
CA PHE A 66 -1.53 12.39 -0.23
C PHE A 66 -0.08 12.88 -0.12
N SER A 67 0.81 12.40 -1.00
CA SER A 67 2.21 12.81 -1.02
C SER A 67 2.38 14.20 -1.64
N GLU A 68 1.58 14.53 -2.65
CA GLU A 68 1.56 15.85 -3.30
C GLU A 68 0.88 16.92 -2.46
N MET A 69 -0.16 16.54 -1.70
CA MET A 69 -0.85 17.41 -0.74
C MET A 69 0.07 17.74 0.43
N SER A 70 1.03 18.62 0.18
CA SER A 70 2.05 19.10 1.12
C SER A 70 1.39 19.82 2.31
N GLY A 71 1.07 19.05 3.34
CA GLY A 71 0.46 19.54 4.57
C GLY A 71 0.46 18.45 5.63
N ARG A 72 1.48 18.48 6.50
CA ARG A 72 1.75 17.51 7.58
C ARG A 72 0.69 17.46 8.71
N TYR A 73 -0.55 17.87 8.47
CA TYR A 73 -1.53 18.12 9.53
C TYR A 73 -2.90 17.49 9.24
N GLY A 74 -2.90 16.23 8.82
CA GLY A 74 -4.11 15.42 8.74
C GLY A 74 -3.92 14.07 9.43
N ASP A 75 -4.98 13.55 10.03
CA ASP A 75 -4.97 12.23 10.69
C ASP A 75 -4.57 11.09 9.74
N ILE A 76 -4.79 11.28 8.43
CA ILE A 76 -4.44 10.33 7.36
C ILE A 76 -3.40 10.95 6.42
N GLY A 77 -2.35 10.19 6.10
CA GLY A 77 -1.33 10.55 5.14
C GLY A 77 -0.52 9.34 4.66
N VAL A 78 0.64 9.59 4.06
CA VAL A 78 1.60 8.55 3.69
C VAL A 78 2.70 8.48 4.73
N LYS A 79 3.07 7.26 5.15
CA LYS A 79 4.23 6.98 5.99
C LYS A 79 5.18 6.07 5.22
N ARG A 80 6.49 6.34 5.26
CA ARG A 80 7.51 5.42 4.75
C ARG A 80 7.91 4.47 5.88
N MET A 81 7.47 3.22 5.77
CA MET A 81 7.79 2.17 6.74
C MET A 81 9.22 1.69 6.52
N GLY A 82 10.03 1.68 7.57
CA GLY A 82 11.44 1.30 7.50
C GLY A 82 12.38 2.42 7.07
N GLU A 83 11.89 3.66 6.92
CA GLU A 83 12.76 4.81 6.70
C GLU A 83 13.48 5.17 8.01
N LEU A 84 14.80 5.36 7.94
CA LEU A 84 15.60 5.71 9.11
C LEU A 84 15.34 7.16 9.51
N ASP A 85 14.89 7.37 10.74
CA ASP A 85 14.73 8.72 11.29
C ASP A 85 16.09 9.31 11.64
N ILE A 86 16.52 10.32 10.89
CA ILE A 86 17.81 11.00 11.08
C ILE A 86 17.82 11.92 12.32
N ARG A 87 16.65 12.33 12.84
CA ARG A 87 16.58 13.35 13.90
C ARG A 87 17.36 12.96 15.17
N PRO A 88 17.29 11.71 15.68
CA PRO A 88 18.07 11.31 16.84
C PRO A 88 19.59 11.32 16.59
N PHE A 89 20.03 11.08 15.34
CA PHE A 89 21.44 11.22 14.96
C PHE A 89 21.87 12.68 15.02
N VAL A 90 21.06 13.60 14.46
CA VAL A 90 21.32 15.04 14.51
C VAL A 90 21.40 15.53 15.96
N GLU A 91 20.47 15.11 16.82
CA GLU A 91 20.49 15.49 18.24
C GLU A 91 21.73 14.96 18.97
N ALA A 92 22.16 13.74 18.67
CA ALA A 92 23.39 13.16 19.20
C ALA A 92 24.63 13.94 18.74
N MET A 93 24.73 14.24 17.43
CA MET A 93 25.85 14.99 16.89
C MET A 93 25.89 16.42 17.45
N LYS A 94 24.73 17.07 17.61
CA LYS A 94 24.62 18.39 18.25
C LYS A 94 25.17 18.38 19.68
N ARG A 95 24.87 17.34 20.46
CA ARG A 95 25.40 17.18 21.83
C ARG A 95 26.91 16.91 21.86
N LYS A 96 27.43 16.13 20.91
CA LYS A 96 28.83 15.68 20.90
C LYS A 96 29.80 16.71 20.31
N TYR A 97 29.39 17.44 19.28
CA TYR A 97 30.27 18.31 18.49
C TYR A 97 29.80 19.77 18.40
N GLY A 98 28.67 20.12 19.02
CA GLY A 98 28.04 21.43 18.84
C GLY A 98 27.18 21.51 17.58
N GLY A 99 26.68 22.69 17.24
CA GLY A 99 25.72 22.86 16.14
C GLY A 99 26.34 22.84 14.74
N GLN A 100 27.60 23.22 14.62
CA GLN A 100 28.30 23.28 13.33
C GLN A 100 28.69 21.85 12.89
N ASP A 101 28.38 21.49 11.65
CA ASP A 101 28.59 20.17 11.03
C ASP A 101 27.79 19.00 11.65
N ALA A 102 26.87 19.25 12.59
CA ALA A 102 26.11 18.17 13.23
C ALA A 102 25.17 17.45 12.26
N GLU A 103 24.61 18.18 11.30
CA GLU A 103 23.71 17.61 10.28
C GLU A 103 24.48 16.77 9.28
N ASP A 104 25.64 17.26 8.80
CA ASP A 104 26.50 16.51 7.87
C ASP A 104 27.01 15.21 8.52
N ARG A 105 27.51 15.27 9.76
CA ARG A 105 27.94 14.08 10.50
C ARG A 105 26.79 13.10 10.75
N ALA A 106 25.60 13.62 11.08
CA ALA A 106 24.43 12.78 11.29
C ALA A 106 24.04 12.07 10.00
N PHE A 107 24.11 12.77 8.86
CA PHE A 107 23.83 12.23 7.54
C PHE A 107 24.83 11.15 7.12
N GLU A 108 26.14 11.37 7.35
CA GLU A 108 27.17 10.37 7.08
C GLU A 108 26.91 9.09 7.86
N ILE A 109 26.69 9.20 9.17
CA ILE A 109 26.44 8.05 10.04
C ILE A 109 25.12 7.38 9.66
N SER A 110 24.03 8.12 9.48
CA SER A 110 22.73 7.54 9.13
C SER A 110 22.79 6.83 7.78
N SER A 111 23.54 7.35 6.80
CA SER A 111 23.72 6.71 5.49
C SER A 111 24.40 5.34 5.62
N SER A 112 25.46 5.23 6.43
CA SER A 112 26.07 3.93 6.71
C SER A 112 25.10 2.95 7.39
N TRP A 113 24.21 3.45 8.25
CA TRP A 113 23.17 2.62 8.88
C TRP A 113 22.07 2.20 7.92
N GLU A 114 21.69 3.04 6.97
CA GLU A 114 20.79 2.64 5.90
C GLU A 114 21.38 1.52 5.03
N GLU A 115 22.68 1.54 4.78
CA GLU A 115 23.36 0.44 4.07
C GLU A 115 23.29 -0.86 4.85
N TYR A 116 23.54 -0.84 6.17
CA TYR A 116 23.39 -2.02 7.01
C TYR A 116 21.94 -2.53 7.02
N LEU A 117 20.95 -1.65 7.16
CA LEU A 117 19.53 -2.03 7.13
C LEU A 117 19.15 -2.76 5.82
N ARG A 118 19.75 -2.35 4.70
CA ARG A 118 19.52 -2.95 3.37
C ARG A 118 20.32 -4.22 3.13
N ASP A 119 21.38 -4.48 3.89
CA ASP A 119 22.23 -5.68 3.76
C ASP A 119 21.43 -6.94 4.11
N PRO A 120 21.15 -7.85 3.16
CA PRO A 120 20.43 -9.09 3.43
C PRO A 120 21.17 -10.02 4.40
N GLY A 121 22.50 -9.89 4.50
CA GLY A 121 23.36 -10.70 5.36
C GLY A 121 23.29 -10.29 6.84
N TRP A 122 22.77 -9.11 7.16
CA TRP A 122 22.61 -8.68 8.54
C TRP A 122 21.20 -8.98 9.06
N HIS A 123 21.07 -9.91 10.01
CA HIS A 123 19.77 -10.29 10.57
C HIS A 123 19.79 -10.21 12.10
N SER A 124 19.65 -8.99 12.62
CA SER A 124 19.62 -8.72 14.07
C SER A 124 18.21 -8.94 14.63
N PHE A 125 17.77 -10.20 14.64
CA PHE A 125 16.50 -10.61 15.25
C PHE A 125 16.69 -11.85 16.11
N LYS A 126 16.00 -11.85 17.25
CA LYS A 126 15.82 -13.01 18.12
C LYS A 126 14.35 -13.34 18.24
N ARG A 127 14.07 -14.63 18.44
CA ARG A 127 12.70 -15.12 18.65
C ARG A 127 12.41 -15.24 20.14
N ILE A 128 11.34 -14.60 20.58
CA ILE A 128 10.86 -14.64 21.96
C ILE A 128 9.43 -15.16 21.99
N THR A 129 9.01 -15.72 23.12
CA THR A 129 7.63 -16.18 23.31
C THR A 129 6.88 -15.19 24.19
N ILE A 130 5.82 -14.59 23.65
CA ILE A 130 4.90 -13.70 24.38
C ILE A 130 3.53 -14.37 24.35
N ALA A 131 2.95 -14.63 25.52
CA ALA A 131 1.63 -15.28 25.66
C ALA A 131 1.47 -16.58 24.84
N GLY A 132 2.53 -17.38 24.73
CA GLY A 132 2.53 -18.65 23.98
C GLY A 132 2.72 -18.51 22.46
N GLN A 133 2.86 -17.28 21.94
CA GLN A 133 3.13 -17.01 20.53
C GLN A 133 4.58 -16.56 20.31
N LEU A 134 5.21 -17.12 19.28
CA LEU A 134 6.57 -16.77 18.87
C LEU A 134 6.56 -15.42 18.14
N HIS A 135 7.37 -14.47 18.62
CA HIS A 135 7.53 -13.14 18.06
C HIS A 135 9.01 -12.91 17.74
N GLU A 136 9.27 -12.24 16.61
CA GLU A 136 10.61 -11.73 16.30
C GLU A 136 10.76 -10.32 16.87
N VAL A 137 11.83 -10.12 17.64
CA VAL A 137 12.23 -8.82 18.16
C VAL A 137 13.68 -8.58 17.79
N VAL A 138 14.08 -7.30 17.77
CA VAL A 138 15.47 -6.94 17.50
C VAL A 138 16.39 -7.57 18.56
N ASP A 139 17.53 -8.09 18.12
CA ASP A 139 18.51 -8.68 19.02
C ASP A 139 19.31 -7.58 19.74
N ASP A 140 19.08 -7.45 21.04
CA ASP A 140 19.79 -6.50 21.92
C ASP A 140 21.26 -6.88 22.13
N GLU A 141 21.63 -8.12 21.84
CA GLU A 141 23.01 -8.59 21.94
C GLU A 141 23.83 -8.32 20.67
N ASP A 142 23.21 -7.81 19.59
CA ASP A 142 23.88 -7.51 18.33
C ASP A 142 25.01 -6.49 18.51
N ASN A 143 26.20 -6.88 18.06
CA ASN A 143 27.42 -6.09 18.24
C ASN A 143 27.37 -4.74 17.51
N LYS A 144 26.69 -4.64 16.36
CA LYS A 144 26.57 -3.36 15.63
C LYS A 144 25.64 -2.41 16.38
N LEU A 145 24.49 -2.90 16.87
CA LEU A 145 23.54 -2.09 17.65
C LEU A 145 24.14 -1.63 18.98
N LYS A 146 24.83 -2.51 19.70
CA LYS A 146 25.58 -2.12 20.91
C LYS A 146 26.56 -0.99 20.62
N LYS A 147 27.34 -1.12 19.55
CA LYS A 147 28.29 -0.08 19.14
C LYS A 147 27.59 1.24 18.76
N LEU A 148 26.43 1.19 18.08
CA LEU A 148 25.63 2.38 17.79
C LEU A 148 25.22 3.11 19.06
N LYS A 149 24.74 2.35 20.04
CA LYS A 149 24.28 2.87 21.32
C LYS A 149 25.42 3.53 22.10
N GLU A 150 26.64 2.97 22.02
CA GLU A 150 27.85 3.55 22.61
C GLU A 150 28.34 4.80 21.87
N ASP A 151 28.44 4.74 20.54
CA ASP A 151 29.07 5.79 19.72
C ASP A 151 28.19 7.03 19.53
N VAL A 152 26.87 6.82 19.40
CA VAL A 152 25.87 7.83 19.01
C VAL A 152 24.81 8.02 20.10
N GLY A 153 24.36 6.93 20.73
CA GLY A 153 23.39 6.97 21.82
C GLY A 153 22.08 6.23 21.55
N GLU A 154 21.31 6.06 22.61
CA GLU A 154 20.06 5.30 22.62
C GLU A 154 18.99 5.82 21.65
N GLY A 155 18.95 7.12 21.37
CA GLY A 155 18.01 7.67 20.39
C GLY A 155 18.24 7.14 18.97
N ALA A 156 19.50 7.02 18.54
CA ALA A 156 19.86 6.50 17.23
C ALA A 156 19.66 4.98 17.16
N ASP A 157 20.04 4.26 18.22
CA ASP A 157 19.77 2.82 18.37
C ASP A 157 18.28 2.49 18.23
N ASN A 158 17.42 3.21 18.95
CA ASN A 158 15.96 3.05 18.84
C ASN A 158 15.43 3.38 17.44
N ALA A 159 16.00 4.38 16.76
CA ALA A 159 15.61 4.73 15.40
C ALA A 159 15.94 3.61 14.40
N VAL A 160 17.13 3.02 14.51
CA VAL A 160 17.55 1.87 13.69
C VAL A 160 16.72 0.63 14.00
N ALA A 161 16.53 0.30 15.28
CA ALA A 161 15.71 -0.85 15.69
C ALA A 161 14.28 -0.73 15.17
N LYS A 162 13.68 0.47 15.25
CA LYS A 162 12.35 0.74 14.70
C LYS A 162 12.32 0.57 13.18
N ALA A 163 13.29 1.13 12.45
CA ALA A 163 13.36 0.98 11.01
C ALA A 163 13.51 -0.50 10.60
N LEU A 164 14.33 -1.26 11.33
CA LEU A 164 14.54 -2.68 11.11
C LEU A 164 13.26 -3.51 11.34
N MET A 165 12.52 -3.24 12.42
CA MET A 165 11.22 -3.88 12.68
C MET A 165 10.20 -3.55 11.58
N GLU A 166 10.09 -2.27 11.20
CA GLU A 166 9.15 -1.86 10.15
C GLU A 166 9.52 -2.47 8.79
N MET A 167 10.81 -2.62 8.45
CA MET A 167 11.22 -3.34 7.24
C MET A 167 10.82 -4.82 7.29
N ASN A 168 10.97 -5.49 8.44
CA ASN A 168 10.59 -6.90 8.57
C ASN A 168 9.07 -7.12 8.48
N GLU A 169 8.27 -6.17 9.01
CA GLU A 169 6.81 -6.26 8.95
C GLU A 169 6.25 -5.94 7.55
N TYR A 170 6.78 -4.92 6.86
CA TYR A 170 6.18 -4.41 5.62
C TYR A 170 6.89 -4.87 4.34
N ASN A 171 8.18 -5.17 4.41
CA ASN A 171 8.96 -5.58 3.24
C ASN A 171 10.14 -6.51 3.63
N PRO A 172 9.87 -7.67 4.25
CA PRO A 172 10.92 -8.53 4.81
C PRO A 172 11.91 -9.01 3.75
N SER A 173 11.43 -9.31 2.54
CA SER A 173 12.27 -9.77 1.43
C SER A 173 12.99 -8.64 0.72
N GLY A 174 12.36 -7.49 0.56
CA GLY A 174 12.92 -6.38 -0.21
C GLY A 174 13.89 -5.50 0.57
N ARG A 175 13.72 -5.38 1.90
CA ARG A 175 14.64 -4.64 2.79
C ARG A 175 14.85 -3.17 2.37
N TYR A 176 13.85 -2.58 1.71
CA TYR A 176 13.81 -1.15 1.39
C TYR A 176 12.55 -0.51 1.97
N PRO A 177 12.60 0.79 2.33
CA PRO A 177 11.45 1.45 2.90
C PRO A 177 10.26 1.45 1.95
N THR A 178 9.07 1.13 2.45
CA THR A 178 7.84 1.06 1.65
C THR A 178 6.81 2.07 2.12
N SER A 179 6.21 2.79 1.17
CA SER A 179 5.17 3.78 1.47
C SER A 179 3.85 3.10 1.77
N GLU A 180 3.21 3.52 2.84
CA GLU A 180 1.91 3.02 3.28
C GLU A 180 0.96 4.16 3.60
N LEU A 181 -0.32 3.97 3.23
CA LEU A 181 -1.39 4.83 3.69
C LEU A 181 -1.55 4.63 5.21
N TRP A 182 -1.39 5.69 5.98
CA TRP A 182 -1.23 5.63 7.43
C TRP A 182 -2.24 6.50 8.14
N ASN A 183 -2.80 5.97 9.24
CA ASN A 183 -3.62 6.69 10.18
C ASN A 183 -2.74 7.08 11.37
N TYR A 184 -2.24 8.31 11.36
CA TYR A 184 -1.35 8.84 12.40
C TYR A 184 -2.05 8.98 13.76
N LYS A 185 -3.36 9.23 13.76
CA LYS A 185 -4.15 9.30 14.99
C LYS A 185 -4.28 7.95 15.68
N GLN A 186 -4.40 6.87 14.92
CA GLN A 186 -4.55 5.51 15.45
C GLN A 186 -3.24 4.71 15.48
N GLY A 187 -2.16 5.24 14.91
CA GLY A 187 -0.86 4.55 14.88
C GLY A 187 -0.88 3.24 14.07
N ARG A 188 -1.69 3.15 13.01
CA ARG A 188 -1.81 1.94 12.17
C ARG A 188 -1.99 2.27 10.70
N LYS A 189 -1.83 1.25 9.84
CA LYS A 189 -2.21 1.30 8.43
C LYS A 189 -3.67 1.75 8.28
N ALA A 190 -3.90 2.74 7.44
CA ALA A 190 -5.25 3.21 7.14
C ALA A 190 -5.90 2.34 6.05
N SER A 191 -7.22 2.25 6.12
CA SER A 191 -8.06 1.68 5.08
C SER A 191 -8.24 2.67 3.92
N LEU A 192 -8.59 2.14 2.75
CA LEU A 192 -8.92 2.96 1.58
C LEU A 192 -10.10 3.90 1.88
N ALA A 193 -11.10 3.41 2.63
CA ALA A 193 -12.25 4.20 3.05
C ALA A 193 -11.88 5.39 3.96
N GLU A 194 -10.95 5.20 4.91
CA GLU A 194 -10.42 6.30 5.73
C GLU A 194 -9.72 7.36 4.88
N GLY A 195 -8.92 6.93 3.90
CA GLY A 195 -8.24 7.84 2.98
C GLY A 195 -9.20 8.63 2.09
N VAL A 196 -10.17 7.97 1.44
CA VAL A 196 -11.21 8.62 0.62
C VAL A 196 -12.02 9.61 1.47
N SER A 197 -12.42 9.20 2.67
CA SER A 197 -13.17 10.06 3.60
C SER A 197 -12.36 11.30 3.99
N SER A 198 -11.05 11.16 4.19
CA SER A 198 -10.15 12.28 4.49
C SER A 198 -10.07 13.27 3.31
N VAL A 199 -9.91 12.77 2.07
CA VAL A 199 -9.92 13.60 0.86
C VAL A 199 -11.26 14.34 0.70
N LEU A 200 -12.39 13.64 0.82
CA LEU A 200 -13.72 14.25 0.71
C LEU A 200 -13.95 15.36 1.75
N LYS A 201 -13.48 15.16 2.99
CA LYS A 201 -13.53 16.20 4.03
C LYS A 201 -12.70 17.42 3.65
N LYS A 202 -11.47 17.24 3.16
CA LYS A 202 -10.60 18.32 2.70
C LYS A 202 -11.25 19.11 1.56
N LEU A 203 -11.83 18.43 0.57
CA LEU A 203 -12.53 19.04 -0.55
C LEU A 203 -13.74 19.86 -0.10
N LYS A 204 -14.58 19.32 0.79
CA LYS A 204 -15.72 20.06 1.37
C LYS A 204 -15.27 21.32 2.10
N SER A 205 -14.19 21.25 2.86
CA SER A 205 -13.62 22.40 3.58
C SER A 205 -12.98 23.42 2.64
N ALA A 206 -12.37 23.00 1.54
CA ALA A 206 -11.85 23.91 0.51
C ALA A 206 -12.99 24.63 -0.22
N LYS A 207 -14.06 23.92 -0.58
CA LYS A 207 -15.25 24.51 -1.23
C LYS A 207 -15.91 25.58 -0.35
N ARG A 208 -16.04 25.34 0.96
CA ARG A 208 -16.56 26.35 1.91
C ARG A 208 -15.69 27.61 1.96
N ARG A 209 -14.37 27.45 1.96
CA ARG A 209 -13.42 28.58 1.94
C ARG A 209 -13.41 29.33 0.61
N SER A 210 -13.66 28.65 -0.50
CA SER A 210 -13.82 29.24 -1.83
C SER A 210 -15.23 29.79 -2.09
N GLY A 211 -16.19 29.52 -1.19
CA GLY A 211 -17.60 29.86 -1.31
C GLY A 211 -17.92 31.35 -1.12
N GLU A 212 -16.92 32.15 -0.79
CA GLU A 212 -16.94 33.59 -0.98
C GLU A 212 -15.57 33.93 -1.60
N TRP A 213 -15.48 33.95 -2.93
CA TRP A 213 -14.78 35.10 -3.49
C TRP A 213 -15.43 36.28 -2.79
N ASN A 214 -14.67 37.03 -2.00
CA ASN A 214 -15.19 38.18 -1.32
C ASN A 214 -15.62 39.15 -2.43
N TRP A 215 -16.84 38.98 -2.95
CA TRP A 215 -17.38 39.77 -4.03
C TRP A 215 -17.46 41.22 -3.58
N VAL A 216 -17.54 41.47 -2.27
CA VAL A 216 -17.38 42.80 -1.67
C VAL A 216 -15.95 43.33 -1.87
N ALA A 217 -14.90 42.52 -1.68
CA ALA A 217 -13.52 42.92 -1.96
C ALA A 217 -13.24 43.11 -3.46
N LEU A 218 -13.80 42.27 -4.34
CA LEU A 218 -13.69 42.45 -5.79
C LEU A 218 -14.49 43.67 -6.26
N ARG A 219 -15.68 43.92 -5.70
CA ARG A 219 -16.53 45.08 -6.00
C ARG A 219 -15.82 46.40 -5.71
N ASN A 220 -15.02 46.46 -4.64
CA ASN A 220 -14.29 47.67 -4.26
C ASN A 220 -13.20 48.07 -5.27
N HIS A 221 -12.83 47.19 -6.20
CA HIS A 221 -11.87 47.47 -7.27
C HIS A 221 -12.52 47.60 -8.66
N LEU A 222 -13.85 47.50 -8.76
CA LEU A 222 -14.62 47.64 -10.00
C LEU A 222 -15.16 49.06 -10.17
N THR A 223 -15.24 49.51 -11.41
CA THR A 223 -15.88 50.78 -11.76
C THR A 223 -17.40 50.74 -11.53
N PRO A 224 -18.09 51.89 -11.35
CA PRO A 224 -19.53 51.91 -11.10
C PRO A 224 -20.38 51.20 -12.17
N GLU A 225 -19.97 51.21 -13.45
CA GLU A 225 -20.66 50.48 -14.53
C GLU A 225 -20.51 48.96 -14.39
N GLU A 226 -19.30 48.49 -14.05
CA GLU A 226 -19.00 47.07 -13.83
C GLU A 226 -19.69 46.53 -12.57
N GLN A 227 -19.88 47.36 -11.55
CA GLN A 227 -20.69 47.04 -10.36
C GLN A 227 -22.17 46.85 -10.72
N GLY A 228 -22.71 47.59 -11.68
CA GLY A 228 -24.07 47.43 -12.19
C GLY A 228 -24.28 46.10 -12.92
N ILE A 229 -23.33 45.74 -13.78
CA ILE A 229 -23.37 44.48 -14.57
C ILE A 229 -23.27 43.25 -13.65
N THR A 230 -22.37 43.27 -12.67
CA THR A 230 -22.19 42.16 -11.72
C THR A 230 -23.41 41.96 -10.81
N THR A 231 -24.08 43.05 -10.41
CA THR A 231 -25.32 42.99 -9.62
C THR A 231 -26.48 42.38 -10.40
N ALA A 232 -26.59 42.66 -11.71
CA ALA A 232 -27.61 42.07 -12.58
C ALA A 232 -27.39 40.57 -12.85
N MET A 233 -26.14 40.12 -12.99
CA MET A 233 -25.81 38.69 -13.17
C MET A 233 -26.12 37.85 -11.92
N LEU A 234 -25.86 38.39 -10.72
CA LEU A 234 -26.17 37.71 -9.46
C LEU A 234 -27.68 37.54 -9.25
N TYR A 235 -28.48 38.55 -9.61
CA TYR A 235 -29.95 38.48 -9.51
C TYR A 235 -30.52 37.39 -10.43
N ASN A 236 -30.01 37.25 -11.66
CA ASN A 236 -30.43 36.19 -12.58
C ASN A 236 -30.01 34.79 -12.12
N ASN A 237 -28.85 34.64 -11.49
CA ASN A 237 -28.40 33.34 -10.98
C ASN A 237 -29.20 32.89 -9.74
N GLN A 238 -29.60 33.82 -8.87
CA GLN A 238 -30.43 33.51 -7.70
C GLN A 238 -31.82 33.00 -8.11
N VAL A 239 -32.43 33.58 -9.14
CA VAL A 239 -33.73 33.17 -9.69
C VAL A 239 -33.70 31.76 -10.29
N HIS A 240 -32.53 31.27 -10.74
CA HIS A 240 -32.36 29.90 -11.22
C HIS A 240 -32.21 28.86 -10.11
N TYR A 241 -31.75 29.24 -8.92
CA TYR A 241 -31.64 28.33 -7.77
C TYR A 241 -32.95 28.18 -6.99
N ASP A 242 -33.82 29.20 -6.97
CA ASP A 242 -35.11 29.15 -6.26
C ASP A 242 -36.23 28.45 -7.08
N ARG A 243 -35.91 27.92 -8.27
CA ARG A 243 -36.85 27.22 -9.18
C ARG A 243 -36.53 25.74 -9.43
N ALA A 244 -35.61 25.14 -8.68
CA ALA A 244 -35.28 23.70 -8.70
C ALA A 244 -35.54 23.07 -7.34
#